data_AF-A0A399DZP0-F1
#
_entry.id   AF-A0A399DZP0-F1
#
_cell.length_a   1.000
_cell.length_b   1.000
_cell.length_c   1.000
_cell.angle_alpha   90.00
_cell.angle_beta   90.00
_cell.angle_gamma   90.00
#
_symmetry.space_group_name_H-M   'P 1'
#
loop_
_entity.id
_entity.type
_entity.pdbx_description
1 polymer ?
#
loop_
_entity_poly.entity_id
_entity_poly.type
_entity_poly.pdbx_seq_one_letter_code
_entity_poly.pdbx_strand_id
1 'polypeptide(L)'
;MCNHTRIIAKLSEYRFVGYCNCCDGIIHLAWDNLTLHLAPKDFARLEDFLGSNRTLSEPRQDGFLEASPQARTTRLWVGNVGLRLEPLEWAELRHLCFVARQRLRQSPPLAQGEAAWRMTN
;
A
#
# COMPACT_ATOMS: atom_id res chain seq x y z
N MET A 1 -0.40 16.22 -5.16
CA MET A 1 0.35 14.98 -5.46
C MET A 1 1.83 15.31 -5.43
N CYS A 2 2.68 14.43 -4.87
CA CYS A 2 4.13 14.57 -4.96
C CYS A 2 4.52 14.46 -6.45
N ASN A 3 5.27 15.44 -6.99
CA ASN A 3 5.67 15.44 -8.41
C ASN A 3 6.63 14.29 -8.81
N HIS A 4 7.06 13.48 -7.85
CA HIS A 4 8.02 12.39 -8.03
C HIS A 4 7.46 11.03 -7.61
N THR A 5 6.13 10.85 -7.60
CA THR A 5 5.53 9.55 -7.31
C THR A 5 5.81 8.56 -8.45
N ARG A 6 6.64 7.56 -8.19
CA ARG A 6 6.88 6.43 -9.10
C ARG A 6 5.83 5.35 -8.85
N ILE A 7 5.09 4.94 -9.87
CA ILE A 7 4.17 3.80 -9.77
C ILE A 7 4.98 2.51 -9.65
N ILE A 8 4.76 1.77 -8.56
CA ILE A 8 5.47 0.53 -8.25
C ILE A 8 4.59 -0.71 -8.40
N ALA A 9 3.27 -0.58 -8.45
CA ALA A 9 2.36 -1.63 -8.92
C ALA A 9 1.08 -1.00 -9.45
N LYS A 10 0.45 -1.60 -10.46
CA LYS A 10 -0.74 -1.04 -11.12
C LYS A 10 -1.65 -2.15 -11.60
N LEU A 11 -2.94 -2.05 -11.27
CA LEU A 11 -4.02 -2.86 -11.86
C LEU A 11 -4.82 -2.04 -12.88
N SER A 12 -5.10 -0.77 -12.56
CA SER A 12 -5.79 0.17 -13.44
C SER A 12 -5.29 1.60 -13.20
N GLU A 13 -5.87 2.60 -13.89
CA GLU A 13 -5.56 4.00 -13.64
C GLU A 13 -5.96 4.49 -12.25
N TYR A 14 -6.94 3.82 -11.61
CA TYR A 14 -7.47 4.19 -10.29
C TYR A 14 -7.09 3.18 -9.19
N ARG A 15 -6.53 2.02 -9.54
CA ARG A 15 -6.05 1.00 -8.60
C ARG A 15 -4.55 0.78 -8.80
N PHE A 16 -3.74 1.46 -8.01
CA PHE A 16 -2.29 1.39 -8.12
C PHE A 16 -1.59 1.72 -6.79
N VAL A 17 -0.33 1.31 -6.67
CA VAL A 17 0.57 1.71 -5.59
C VAL A 17 1.70 2.52 -6.20
N GLY A 18 1.84 3.75 -5.72
CA GLY A 18 2.97 4.63 -5.98
C GLY A 18 3.87 4.78 -4.76
N TYR A 19 5.11 5.18 -5.00
CA TYR A 19 6.07 5.53 -3.97
C TYR A 19 6.73 6.86 -4.30
N CYS A 20 6.83 7.74 -3.31
CA CYS A 20 7.50 9.04 -3.40
C CYS A 20 8.59 9.10 -2.32
N ASN A 21 9.76 9.64 -2.65
CA ASN A 21 10.93 9.73 -1.74
C ASN A 21 10.83 10.88 -0.72
N CYS A 22 9.73 11.64 -0.68
CA CYS A 22 9.56 12.72 0.30
C CYS A 22 9.41 12.17 1.72
N CYS A 23 9.93 12.89 2.73
CA CYS A 23 9.70 12.62 4.16
C CYS A 23 9.92 11.15 4.56
N ASP A 24 11.12 10.61 4.28
CA ASP A 24 11.51 9.21 4.53
C ASP A 24 10.72 8.15 3.74
N GLY A 25 9.98 8.59 2.73
CA GLY A 25 9.23 7.75 1.82
C GLY A 25 7.74 7.72 2.16
N ILE A 26 6.90 7.91 1.15
CA ILE A 26 5.45 7.78 1.28
C ILE A 26 4.94 6.81 0.23
N ILE A 27 4.13 5.84 0.67
CA ILE A 27 3.39 4.94 -0.20
C ILE A 27 2.01 5.54 -0.47
N HIS A 28 1.69 5.71 -1.74
CA HIS A 28 0.39 6.13 -2.22
C HIS A 28 -0.37 4.90 -2.70
N LEU A 29 -1.32 4.40 -1.92
CA LEU A 29 -2.22 3.32 -2.34
C LEU A 29 -3.52 3.95 -2.85
N ALA A 30 -3.66 4.03 -4.17
CA ALA A 30 -4.88 4.47 -4.83
C ALA A 30 -5.84 3.28 -5.00
N TRP A 31 -7.09 3.47 -4.60
CA TRP A 31 -8.15 2.48 -4.72
C TRP A 31 -9.45 3.18 -5.14
N ASP A 32 -9.70 3.21 -6.43
CA ASP A 32 -10.84 3.88 -7.06
C ASP A 32 -10.89 5.38 -6.73
N ASN A 33 -11.78 5.80 -5.82
CA ASN A 33 -12.02 7.19 -5.48
C ASN A 33 -11.24 7.67 -4.24
N LEU A 34 -10.37 6.84 -3.67
CA LEU A 34 -9.54 7.21 -2.51
C LEU A 34 -8.06 6.94 -2.74
N THR A 35 -7.22 7.67 -2.01
CA THR A 35 -5.78 7.39 -1.93
C THR A 35 -5.35 7.41 -0.48
N LEU A 36 -4.81 6.29 -0.02
CA LEU A 36 -4.17 6.17 1.29
C LEU A 36 -2.70 6.59 1.18
N HIS A 37 -2.28 7.44 2.11
CA HIS A 37 -0.87 7.78 2.30
C HIS A 37 -0.35 7.01 3.51
N LEU A 38 0.58 6.09 3.27
CA LEU A 38 1.10 5.19 4.29
C LEU A 38 2.61 5.38 4.41
N ALA A 39 3.11 5.38 5.64
CA ALA A 39 4.54 5.19 5.86
C ALA A 39 4.92 3.77 5.39
N PRO A 40 6.18 3.54 4.95
CA PRO A 40 6.62 2.24 4.47
C PRO A 40 6.41 1.10 5.47
N LYS A 41 6.54 1.39 6.78
CA LYS A 41 6.27 0.44 7.87
C LYS A 41 4.79 0.02 7.94
N ASP A 42 3.88 0.96 7.75
CA ASP A 42 2.44 0.71 7.86
C ASP A 42 1.92 0.01 6.61
N PHE A 43 2.51 0.33 5.45
CA PHE A 43 2.29 -0.43 4.22
C PHE A 43 2.78 -1.88 4.34
N ALA A 44 3.95 -2.12 4.96
CA ALA A 44 4.43 -3.47 5.22
C ALA A 44 3.47 -4.25 6.13
N ARG A 45 2.98 -3.62 7.21
CA ARG A 45 1.97 -4.22 8.10
C ARG A 45 0.68 -4.56 7.34
N LEU A 46 0.22 -3.68 6.45
CA LEU A 46 -0.94 -3.92 5.60
C LEU A 46 -0.73 -5.14 4.69
N GLU A 47 0.43 -5.25 4.04
CA GLU A 47 0.74 -6.39 3.18
C GLU A 47 0.79 -7.71 3.96
N ASP A 48 1.47 -7.74 5.12
CA ASP A 48 1.50 -8.91 6.01
C ASP A 48 0.08 -9.28 6.49
N PHE A 49 -0.75 -8.28 6.79
CA PHE A 49 -2.13 -8.47 7.20
C PHE A 49 -2.96 -9.14 6.10
N LEU A 50 -2.86 -8.64 4.86
CA LEU A 50 -3.55 -9.19 3.70
C LEU A 50 -2.99 -10.55 3.26
N GLY A 51 -1.69 -10.78 3.48
CA GLY A 51 -0.95 -11.96 3.06
C GLY A 51 -1.16 -13.19 3.95
N SER A 52 -1.63 -13.01 5.19
CA SER A 52 -1.88 -14.15 6.08
C SER A 52 -2.94 -15.07 5.46
N ASN A 53 -2.62 -16.37 5.27
CA ASN A 53 -3.54 -17.39 4.73
C ASN A 53 -4.68 -17.78 5.71
N ARG A 54 -5.00 -16.90 6.65
CA ARG A 54 -6.12 -17.09 7.56
C ARG A 54 -7.39 -16.67 6.82
N THR A 55 -8.36 -17.58 6.79
CA THR A 55 -9.68 -17.29 6.26
C THR A 55 -10.26 -16.08 6.99
N LEU A 56 -10.82 -15.12 6.26
CA LEU A 56 -11.57 -13.99 6.81
C LEU A 56 -12.94 -14.45 7.32
N SER A 57 -13.00 -15.54 8.08
CA SER A 57 -14.24 -16.01 8.70
C SER A 57 -14.51 -15.28 10.02
N GLU A 58 -13.50 -14.61 10.57
CA GLU A 58 -13.56 -13.93 11.86
C GLU A 58 -13.03 -12.49 11.75
N PRO A 59 -13.55 -11.54 12.56
CA PRO A 59 -12.97 -10.22 12.68
C PRO A 59 -11.53 -10.27 13.16
N ARG A 60 -10.67 -9.42 12.60
CA ARG A 60 -9.27 -9.27 12.99
C ARG A 60 -8.96 -7.82 13.27
N GLN A 61 -8.22 -7.53 14.32
CA GLN A 61 -7.76 -6.19 14.65
C GLN A 61 -6.30 -6.21 15.12
N ASP A 62 -5.53 -5.21 14.70
CA ASP A 62 -4.16 -4.93 15.18
C ASP A 62 -3.97 -3.42 15.42
N GLY A 63 -4.96 -2.82 16.09
CA GLY A 63 -5.05 -1.39 16.39
C GLY A 63 -5.24 -0.52 15.14
N PHE A 64 -4.23 -0.46 14.26
CA PHE A 64 -4.22 0.29 13.01
C PHE A 64 -4.97 -0.43 11.87
N LEU A 65 -5.03 -1.76 11.88
CA LEU A 65 -5.71 -2.54 10.84
C LEU A 65 -6.86 -3.33 11.45
N GLU A 66 -8.02 -3.27 10.83
CA GLU A 66 -9.16 -4.11 11.22
C GLU A 66 -9.82 -4.70 9.97
N ALA A 67 -10.11 -5.99 9.96
CA ALA A 67 -10.94 -6.60 8.93
C ALA A 67 -12.15 -7.27 9.58
N SER A 68 -13.35 -6.90 9.15
CA SER A 68 -14.61 -7.46 9.61
C SER A 68 -15.34 -8.08 8.42
N PRO A 69 -15.46 -9.41 8.36
CA PRO A 69 -16.22 -10.10 7.32
C PRO A 69 -17.70 -9.75 7.43
N GLN A 70 -18.35 -9.51 6.29
CA GLN A 70 -19.81 -9.41 6.17
C GLN A 70 -20.31 -10.43 5.15
N ALA A 71 -21.63 -10.59 5.06
CA ALA A 71 -22.26 -11.65 4.25
C ALA A 71 -21.76 -11.75 2.79
N ARG A 72 -21.36 -10.63 2.16
CA ARG A 72 -20.85 -10.61 0.76
C ARG A 72 -19.61 -9.75 0.55
N THR A 73 -19.12 -9.08 1.59
CA THR A 73 -18.03 -8.11 1.49
C THR A 73 -17.22 -8.14 2.77
N THR A 74 -15.94 -7.80 2.71
CA THR A 74 -15.12 -7.56 3.89
C THR A 74 -14.95 -6.06 4.09
N ARG A 75 -15.20 -5.57 5.30
CA ARG A 75 -14.79 -4.20 5.68
C ARG A 75 -13.35 -4.25 6.16
N LEU A 76 -12.48 -3.44 5.56
CA LEU A 76 -11.09 -3.28 5.96
C LEU A 76 -10.88 -1.83 6.42
N TRP A 77 -10.55 -1.64 7.69
CA TRP A 77 -10.09 -0.38 8.23
C TRP A 77 -8.58 -0.30 8.20
N VAL A 78 -8.07 0.84 7.73
CA VAL A 78 -6.66 1.25 7.76
C VAL A 78 -6.59 2.60 8.46
N GLY A 79 -6.25 2.59 9.74
CA GLY A 79 -6.48 3.72 10.64
C GLY A 79 -7.96 4.10 10.65
N ASN A 80 -8.26 5.34 10.24
CA ASN A 80 -9.62 5.88 10.21
C ASN A 80 -10.31 5.73 8.83
N VAL A 81 -9.68 5.07 7.86
CA VAL A 81 -10.25 4.90 6.52
C VAL A 81 -10.79 3.48 6.37
N GLY A 82 -12.06 3.37 6.01
CA GLY A 82 -12.73 2.09 5.77
C GLY A 82 -12.89 1.80 4.29
N LEU A 83 -12.48 0.61 3.86
CA LEU A 83 -12.74 0.03 2.56
C LEU A 83 -13.82 -1.05 2.71
N ARG A 84 -14.74 -1.09 1.75
CA ARG A 84 -15.67 -2.22 1.60
C ARG A 84 -15.27 -2.96 0.35
N LEU A 85 -14.86 -4.22 0.50
CA LEU A 85 -14.26 -4.99 -0.57
C LEU A 85 -15.08 -6.26 -0.84
N GLU A 86 -15.45 -6.48 -2.09
CA GLU A 86 -15.90 -7.79 -2.56
C GLU A 86 -14.74 -8.82 -2.56
N PRO A 87 -15.02 -10.13 -2.67
CA PRO A 87 -13.98 -11.15 -2.65
C PRO A 87 -12.90 -10.95 -3.72
N LEU A 88 -13.28 -10.54 -4.93
CA LEU A 88 -12.34 -10.24 -6.00
C LEU A 88 -11.48 -9.02 -5.67
N GLU A 89 -12.10 -7.95 -5.17
CA GLU A 89 -11.40 -6.72 -4.78
C GLU A 89 -10.42 -6.96 -3.64
N TRP A 90 -10.76 -7.85 -2.70
CA TRP A 90 -9.82 -8.29 -1.67
C TRP A 90 -8.61 -8.99 -2.27
N ALA A 91 -8.82 -9.91 -3.21
CA ALA A 91 -7.74 -10.63 -3.89
C ALA A 91 -6.85 -9.68 -4.70
N GLU A 92 -7.47 -8.72 -5.41
CA GLU A 92 -6.78 -7.68 -6.15
C GLU A 92 -5.95 -6.78 -5.24
N LEU A 93 -6.51 -6.30 -4.13
CA LEU A 93 -5.79 -5.47 -3.16
C LEU A 93 -4.60 -6.23 -2.57
N ARG A 94 -4.80 -7.48 -2.16
CA ARG A 94 -3.74 -8.37 -1.69
C ARG A 94 -2.64 -8.51 -2.73
N HIS A 95 -3.00 -8.81 -3.98
CA HIS A 95 -2.03 -8.98 -5.06
C HIS A 95 -1.25 -7.70 -5.34
N LEU A 96 -1.95 -6.57 -5.42
CA LEU A 96 -1.36 -5.26 -5.69
C LEU A 96 -0.35 -4.87 -4.58
N CYS A 97 -0.71 -5.05 -3.31
CA CYS A 97 0.17 -4.81 -2.17
C CYS A 97 1.40 -5.73 -2.20
N PHE A 98 1.19 -7.02 -2.47
CA PHE A 98 2.28 -7.99 -2.59
C PHE A 98 3.29 -7.61 -3.69
N VAL A 99 2.82 -7.31 -4.89
CA VAL A 99 3.70 -6.93 -6.02
C VAL A 99 4.47 -5.65 -5.69
N ALA A 100 3.80 -4.63 -5.15
CA ALA A 100 4.45 -3.39 -4.73
C ALA A 100 5.54 -3.64 -3.68
N ARG A 101 5.28 -4.50 -2.69
CA ARG A 101 6.26 -4.86 -1.66
C ARG A 101 7.49 -5.55 -2.25
N GLN A 102 7.32 -6.45 -3.21
CA GLN A 102 8.43 -7.08 -3.92
C GLN A 102 9.27 -6.05 -4.69
N ARG A 103 8.64 -5.13 -5.42
CA ARG A 103 9.37 -4.10 -6.18
C ARG A 103 10.13 -3.12 -5.29
N LEU A 104 9.61 -2.80 -4.11
CA LEU A 104 10.33 -1.99 -3.11
C LEU A 104 11.58 -2.67 -2.56
N ARG A 105 11.55 -4.01 -2.40
CA ARG A 105 12.71 -4.79 -1.96
C ARG A 105 13.79 -4.90 -3.04
N GLN A 106 13.37 -5.00 -4.31
CA GLN A 106 14.27 -5.15 -5.46
C GLN A 106 14.86 -3.82 -5.95
N SER A 107 14.15 -2.72 -5.76
CA SER A 107 14.62 -1.37 -6.09
C SER A 107 14.48 -0.51 -4.84
N PRO A 108 15.48 -0.51 -3.94
CA PRO A 108 15.50 0.44 -2.85
C PRO A 108 15.34 1.86 -3.41
N PRO A 109 14.74 2.78 -2.65
CA PRO A 109 14.64 4.18 -3.04
C PRO A 109 16.03 4.64 -3.47
N LEU A 110 16.19 4.94 -4.75
CA LEU A 110 17.42 5.54 -5.23
C LEU A 110 17.63 6.80 -4.39
N ALA A 111 18.71 6.83 -3.61
CA ALA A 111 19.28 8.04 -3.04
C ALA A 111 19.81 8.95 -4.16
N GLN A 112 18.95 9.29 -5.12
CA GLN A 112 19.22 10.27 -6.16
C GLN A 112 18.88 11.63 -5.57
N GLY A 113 19.79 12.10 -4.72
CA GLY A 113 19.74 13.43 -4.10
C GLY A 113 21.11 13.89 -3.61
N GLU A 114 21.99 12.99 -3.16
CA GLU A 114 23.29 13.38 -2.60
C GLU A 114 24.47 13.34 -3.58
N ALA A 115 24.35 12.65 -4.73
CA ALA A 115 25.47 12.53 -5.67
C ALA A 115 25.69 13.78 -6.55
N ALA A 116 24.70 14.67 -6.69
CA ALA A 116 24.80 15.83 -7.57
C ALA A 116 25.55 17.04 -6.97
N TRP A 117 25.70 17.10 -5.63
CA TRP A 117 26.33 18.23 -4.94
C TRP A 117 27.82 18.04 -4.63
N ARG A 118 28.39 16.85 -4.89
CA ARG A 118 29.81 16.54 -4.62
C ARG A 118 30.72 16.62 -5.85
N MET A 119 30.23 17.04 -7.01
CA MET A 119 31.04 17.20 -8.23
C MET A 119 31.27 18.66 -8.65
N THR A 120 31.01 19.63 -7.77
CA THR A 120 31.19 21.07 -8.08
C THR A 120 32.07 21.85 -7.11
N ASN A 121 32.87 21.19 -6.27
CA ASN A 121 33.93 21.85 -5.50
C ASN A 121 35.32 21.34 -5.90
#